data_AF-E2NCH4-F1
#
_entry.id   AF-E2NCH4-F1
#
_cell.length_a   1.000
_cell.length_b   1.000
_cell.length_c   1.000
_cell.angle_alpha   90.00
_cell.angle_beta   90.00
_cell.angle_gamma   90.00
#
_symmetry.space_group_name_H-M   'P 1'
#
loop_
_entity.id
_entity.type
_entity.pdbx_description
1 polymer ?
#
loop_
_entity_poly.entity_id
_entity_poly.type
_entity_poly.pdbx_seq_one_letter_code
_entity_poly.pdbx_strand_id
1 'polypeptide(L)'
;MNLKQGIIIICLLLVLPLYGQSLSDYNPIWNTPSQGSHESMPCGGGSIGMNVWVENGELYFYFSRSGTFDANNGFLKGGRVKIHLTPNPFESGDFRQELKLEDGYIEITAGKEKSIIEIWADVFHPVIHVDVKGSRKTDIEVSYESWRYKNRLLRKDESHFNSYKGNPPEVCLQRRIQLVL
;
A
#
# COMPACT_ATOMS: atom_id res chain seq x y z
N MET A 1 20.43 49.56 22.58
CA MET A 1 19.08 48.99 22.48
C MET A 1 18.28 49.43 23.70
N ASN A 2 17.18 50.16 23.52
CA ASN A 2 16.42 50.70 24.64
C ASN A 2 15.56 49.61 25.30
N LEU A 3 15.32 49.69 26.62
CA LEU A 3 14.57 48.69 27.40
C LEU A 3 13.21 48.32 26.76
N LYS A 4 12.52 49.31 26.17
CA LYS A 4 11.28 49.11 25.41
C LYS A 4 11.46 48.25 24.16
N GLN A 5 12.57 48.40 23.43
CA GLN A 5 12.89 47.57 22.26
C GLN A 5 13.21 46.12 22.68
N GLY A 6 13.89 45.93 23.81
CA GLY A 6 14.15 44.60 24.37
C GLY A 6 12.87 43.87 24.77
N ILE A 7 11.92 44.56 25.42
CA ILE A 7 10.62 43.99 25.80
C ILE A 7 9.80 43.61 24.56
N ILE A 8 9.78 44.45 23.51
CA ILE A 8 9.06 44.15 22.26
C ILE A 8 9.64 42.91 21.58
N ILE A 9 10.97 42.76 21.54
CA ILE A 9 11.62 41.58 20.94
C ILE A 9 11.32 40.31 21.74
N ILE A 10 11.34 40.38 23.08
CA ILE A 10 11.00 39.24 23.95
C ILE A 10 9.52 38.86 23.78
N CYS A 11 8.61 39.83 23.72
CA CYS A 11 7.20 39.59 23.43
C CYS A 11 7.00 38.97 22.03
N LEU A 12 7.73 39.42 21.00
CA LEU A 12 7.66 38.83 19.66
C LEU A 12 8.18 37.38 19.62
N LEU A 13 9.24 37.07 20.37
CA LEU A 13 9.79 35.72 20.47
C LEU A 13 8.91 34.76 21.29
N LEU A 14 8.16 35.28 22.27
CA LEU A 14 7.21 34.49 23.08
C LEU A 14 5.87 34.22 22.36
N VAL A 15 5.53 35.01 21.34
CA VAL A 15 4.23 34.92 20.63
C VAL A 15 4.32 34.11 19.33
N LEU A 16 5.52 33.68 18.91
CA LEU A 16 5.68 32.73 17.81
C LEU A 16 5.71 31.30 18.37
N PRO A 17 4.59 30.57 18.42
CA PRO A 17 4.69 29.12 18.50
C PRO A 17 5.32 28.68 17.17
N LEU A 18 6.60 28.32 17.22
CA LEU A 18 7.22 27.47 16.21
C LEU A 18 6.53 26.11 16.32
N TYR A 19 5.36 25.96 15.71
CA TYR A 19 4.79 24.65 15.46
C TYR A 19 5.73 23.96 14.47
N GLY A 20 6.57 23.07 15.00
CA GLY A 20 7.28 22.11 14.16
C GLY A 20 6.25 21.31 13.38
N GLN A 21 6.49 21.15 12.09
CA GLN A 21 5.70 20.24 11.26
C GLN A 21 5.82 18.82 11.83
N SER A 22 4.68 18.19 12.12
CA SER A 22 4.67 16.78 12.48
C SER A 22 4.60 15.94 11.20
N LEU A 23 5.26 14.79 11.19
CA LEU A 23 5.18 13.88 10.04
C LEU A 23 3.74 13.42 9.77
N SER A 24 2.93 13.30 10.83
CA SER A 24 1.50 12.97 10.75
C SER A 24 0.67 13.95 9.92
N ASP A 25 1.10 15.21 9.83
CA ASP A 25 0.40 16.25 9.06
C ASP A 25 0.47 15.99 7.54
N TYR A 26 1.36 15.08 7.13
CA TYR A 26 1.63 14.74 5.73
C TYR A 26 1.20 13.31 5.37
N ASN A 27 0.51 12.61 6.26
CA ASN A 27 -0.01 11.28 5.97
C ASN A 27 -0.88 11.32 4.70
N PRO A 28 -0.55 10.52 3.67
CA PRO A 28 -1.39 10.38 2.48
C PRO A 28 -2.75 9.77 2.85
N ILE A 29 -3.84 10.39 2.39
CA ILE A 29 -5.21 9.98 2.72
C ILE A 29 -6.05 9.83 1.45
N TRP A 30 -6.77 8.72 1.37
CA TRP A 30 -7.85 8.47 0.42
C TRP A 30 -9.17 8.49 1.19
N ASN A 31 -10.07 9.38 0.80
CA ASN A 31 -11.42 9.49 1.41
C ASN A 31 -12.49 8.75 0.59
N THR A 32 -12.09 8.09 -0.49
CA THR A 32 -12.96 7.27 -1.34
C THR A 32 -12.23 5.99 -1.72
N PRO A 33 -12.95 4.87 -1.89
CA PRO A 33 -12.39 3.68 -2.54
C PRO A 33 -11.81 4.01 -3.92
N SER A 34 -10.80 3.24 -4.32
CA SER A 34 -10.10 3.41 -5.59
C SER A 34 -10.93 2.93 -6.78
N GLN A 35 -10.68 3.52 -7.96
CA GLN A 35 -11.18 3.06 -9.27
C GLN A 35 -10.34 1.92 -9.87
N GLY A 36 -9.27 1.53 -9.18
CA GLY A 36 -8.46 0.39 -9.52
C GLY A 36 -7.04 0.51 -8.99
N SER A 37 -6.21 -0.49 -9.32
CA SER A 37 -4.88 -0.62 -8.74
C SER A 37 -3.86 0.48 -9.07
N HIS A 38 -4.19 1.40 -9.99
CA HIS A 38 -3.34 2.55 -10.31
C HIS A 38 -3.45 3.66 -9.26
N GLU A 39 -4.50 3.66 -8.43
CA GLU A 39 -4.68 4.58 -7.30
C GLU A 39 -4.25 3.95 -5.97
N SER A 40 -3.55 2.82 -6.01
CA SER A 40 -3.15 2.11 -4.81
C SER A 40 -2.18 2.90 -3.94
N MET A 41 -2.36 2.80 -2.64
CA MET A 41 -1.45 3.35 -1.65
C MET A 41 -0.23 2.42 -1.48
N PRO A 42 1.01 2.93 -1.57
CA PRO A 42 2.19 2.13 -1.34
C PRO A 42 2.41 1.88 0.17
N CYS A 43 2.82 0.67 0.53
CA CYS A 43 3.27 0.32 1.87
C CYS A 43 4.36 -0.76 1.77
N GLY A 44 5.31 -0.80 2.69
CA GLY A 44 6.38 -1.79 2.64
C GLY A 44 7.25 -1.76 3.88
N GLY A 45 8.05 -2.80 4.03
CA GLY A 45 8.90 -3.02 5.20
C GLY A 45 9.89 -4.15 4.92
N GLY A 46 11.14 -3.95 5.34
CA GLY A 46 12.21 -4.92 5.13
C GLY A 46 12.35 -5.32 3.65
N SER A 47 12.06 -6.58 3.34
CA SER A 47 12.15 -7.12 1.97
C SER A 47 10.84 -7.12 1.19
N ILE A 48 9.74 -6.61 1.75
CA ILE A 48 8.39 -6.67 1.15
C ILE A 48 7.92 -5.26 0.76
N GLY A 49 7.38 -5.15 -0.45
CA GLY A 49 6.66 -3.97 -0.93
C GLY A 49 5.26 -4.32 -1.39
N MET A 50 4.30 -3.46 -1.09
CA MET A 50 2.87 -3.62 -1.34
C MET A 50 2.26 -2.40 -2.03
N ASN A 51 1.23 -2.66 -2.82
CA ASN A 51 0.29 -1.68 -3.33
C ASN A 51 -1.09 -2.05 -2.82
N VAL A 52 -1.68 -1.26 -1.94
CA VAL A 52 -2.94 -1.56 -1.23
C VAL A 52 -4.06 -0.64 -1.70
N TRP A 53 -5.22 -1.19 -2.00
CA TRP A 53 -6.39 -0.41 -2.39
C TRP A 53 -7.70 -1.13 -2.05
N VAL A 54 -8.77 -0.36 -1.90
CA VAL A 54 -10.14 -0.90 -1.81
C VAL A 54 -10.87 -0.56 -3.10
N GLU A 55 -11.54 -1.53 -3.70
CA GLU A 55 -12.26 -1.38 -4.96
C GLU A 55 -13.48 -2.32 -4.94
N ASN A 56 -14.64 -1.84 -5.39
CA ASN A 56 -15.87 -2.65 -5.50
C ASN A 56 -16.23 -3.45 -4.23
N GLY A 57 -16.02 -2.84 -3.04
CA GLY A 57 -16.34 -3.46 -1.76
C GLY A 57 -15.33 -4.50 -1.28
N GLU A 58 -14.14 -4.55 -1.86
CA GLU A 58 -13.13 -5.57 -1.58
C GLU A 58 -11.78 -4.90 -1.29
N LEU A 59 -11.02 -5.45 -0.34
CA LEU A 59 -9.65 -5.03 -0.08
C LEU A 59 -8.71 -5.85 -0.95
N TYR A 60 -7.83 -5.16 -1.67
CA TYR A 60 -6.81 -5.78 -2.48
C TYR A 60 -5.43 -5.30 -2.07
N PHE A 61 -4.45 -6.17 -2.24
CA PHE A 61 -3.08 -5.72 -2.38
C PHE A 61 -2.30 -6.57 -3.37
N TYR A 62 -1.42 -5.90 -4.11
CA TYR A 62 -0.28 -6.56 -4.74
C TYR A 62 0.86 -6.57 -3.75
N PHE A 63 1.70 -7.61 -3.82
CA PHE A 63 2.94 -7.67 -3.06
C PHE A 63 4.11 -8.11 -3.95
N SER A 64 5.32 -7.76 -3.53
CA SER A 64 6.56 -8.24 -4.10
C SER A 64 7.60 -8.37 -3.00
N ARG A 65 8.56 -9.29 -3.17
CA ARG A 65 9.72 -9.40 -2.30
C ARG A 65 11.00 -9.01 -3.04
N SER A 66 11.97 -8.42 -2.36
CA SER A 66 13.31 -8.21 -2.92
C SER A 66 13.84 -9.51 -3.52
N GLY A 67 14.37 -9.44 -4.74
CA GLY A 67 14.86 -10.61 -5.48
C GLY A 67 13.82 -11.36 -6.32
N THR A 68 12.56 -10.91 -6.39
CA THR A 68 11.51 -11.53 -7.23
C THR A 68 11.70 -11.19 -8.71
N PHE A 69 12.76 -11.72 -9.33
CA PHE A 69 13.06 -11.56 -10.75
C PHE A 69 12.66 -12.80 -11.55
N ASP A 70 12.20 -12.61 -12.78
CA ASP A 70 12.06 -13.72 -13.73
C ASP A 70 13.37 -14.00 -14.50
N ALA A 71 13.33 -15.03 -15.34
CA ALA A 71 14.46 -15.43 -16.19
C ALA A 71 14.90 -14.34 -17.19
N ASN A 72 14.08 -13.31 -17.40
CA ASN A 72 14.39 -12.16 -18.26
C ASN A 72 14.88 -10.96 -17.44
N ASN A 73 15.11 -11.15 -16.13
CA ASN A 73 15.51 -10.12 -15.16
C ASN A 73 14.49 -8.98 -15.03
N GLY A 74 13.19 -9.29 -15.18
CA GLY A 74 12.11 -8.37 -14.86
C GLY A 74 11.72 -8.49 -13.39
N PHE A 75 11.60 -7.37 -12.68
CA PHE A 75 11.08 -7.35 -11.30
C PHE A 75 9.56 -7.52 -11.30
N LEU A 76 9.07 -8.54 -10.59
CA LEU A 76 7.66 -8.95 -10.70
C LEU A 76 6.90 -8.77 -9.39
N LYS A 77 5.62 -8.38 -9.54
CA LYS A 77 4.62 -8.54 -8.49
C LYS A 77 4.33 -10.04 -8.29
N GLY A 78 4.36 -10.49 -7.05
CA GLY A 78 4.15 -11.88 -6.63
C GLY A 78 2.76 -12.38 -7.01
N GLY A 79 1.74 -11.53 -6.87
CA GLY A 79 0.35 -11.80 -7.24
C GLY A 79 -0.55 -10.75 -6.60
N ARG A 80 -1.86 -10.95 -6.66
CA ARG A 80 -2.86 -10.13 -5.97
C ARG A 80 -3.51 -10.94 -4.86
N VAL A 81 -3.62 -10.37 -3.67
CA VAL A 81 -4.48 -10.89 -2.61
C VAL A 81 -5.77 -10.08 -2.64
N LYS A 82 -6.90 -10.78 -2.51
CA LYS A 82 -8.23 -10.22 -2.37
C LYS A 82 -8.80 -10.67 -1.01
N ILE A 83 -9.33 -9.73 -0.24
CA ILE A 83 -9.94 -9.96 1.06
C ILE A 83 -11.37 -9.42 1.03
N HIS A 84 -12.31 -10.33 1.27
CA HIS A 84 -13.73 -10.04 1.45
C HIS A 84 -14.09 -10.10 2.93
N LEU A 85 -14.86 -9.11 3.39
CA LEU A 85 -15.34 -9.01 4.78
C LEU A 85 -16.85 -9.11 4.80
N THR A 86 -17.40 -9.95 5.66
CA THR A 86 -18.84 -10.09 5.89
C THR A 86 -19.17 -9.87 7.37
N PRO A 87 -19.97 -8.85 7.74
CA PRO A 87 -20.60 -7.84 6.87
C PRO A 87 -19.58 -6.88 6.23
N ASN A 88 -19.89 -6.36 5.05
CA ASN A 88 -18.98 -5.52 4.28
C ASN A 88 -18.94 -4.07 4.81
N PRO A 89 -17.82 -3.59 5.38
CA PRO A 89 -17.76 -2.22 5.91
C PRO A 89 -17.69 -1.17 4.80
N PHE A 90 -17.26 -1.54 3.60
CA PHE A 90 -17.01 -0.62 2.48
C PHE A 90 -18.28 -0.19 1.72
N GLU A 91 -19.43 -0.81 2.00
CA GLU A 91 -20.71 -0.51 1.33
C GLU A 91 -21.48 0.65 1.97
N SER A 92 -21.13 1.05 3.20
CA SER A 92 -21.92 2.00 3.98
C SER A 92 -21.63 3.48 3.72
N GLY A 93 -20.67 3.79 2.83
CA GLY A 93 -20.30 5.14 2.40
C GLY A 93 -19.21 5.83 3.24
N ASP A 94 -19.07 5.51 4.52
CA ASP A 94 -17.98 6.00 5.35
C ASP A 94 -16.68 5.24 5.00
N PHE A 95 -15.68 5.96 4.48
CA PHE A 95 -14.40 5.39 4.09
C PHE A 95 -13.25 6.38 4.30
N ARG A 96 -12.15 5.89 4.87
CA ARG A 96 -10.89 6.60 4.96
C ARG A 96 -9.74 5.59 5.00
N GLN A 97 -8.85 5.68 4.02
CA GLN A 97 -7.61 4.92 3.96
C GLN A 97 -6.43 5.88 4.13
N GLU A 98 -5.58 5.67 5.13
CA GLU A 98 -4.47 6.55 5.50
C GLU A 98 -3.18 5.76 5.64
N LEU A 99 -2.09 6.25 5.03
CA LEU A 99 -0.74 5.76 5.32
C LEU A 99 -0.19 6.53 6.52
N LYS A 100 -0.02 5.85 7.64
CA LYS A 100 0.61 6.39 8.85
C LYS A 100 2.12 6.40 8.62
N LEU A 101 2.67 7.53 8.22
CA LEU A 101 4.07 7.64 7.81
C LEU A 101 5.06 7.36 8.94
N GLU A 102 4.73 7.79 10.15
CA GLU A 102 5.58 7.62 11.33
C GLU A 102 5.70 6.14 11.74
N ASP A 103 4.59 5.41 11.72
CA ASP A 103 4.53 4.02 12.15
C ASP A 103 4.72 2.99 11.02
N GLY A 104 4.56 3.41 9.76
CA GLY A 104 4.81 2.55 8.59
C GLY A 104 3.70 1.55 8.24
N TYR A 105 2.44 1.84 8.56
CA TYR A 105 1.29 0.99 8.20
C TYR A 105 0.16 1.78 7.53
N ILE A 106 -0.74 1.06 6.87
CA ILE A 106 -1.97 1.64 6.33
C ILE A 106 -3.11 1.30 7.29
N GLU A 107 -3.89 2.32 7.66
CA GLU A 107 -5.14 2.20 8.39
C GLU A 107 -6.31 2.48 7.44
N ILE A 108 -7.26 1.56 7.36
CA ILE A 108 -8.51 1.74 6.64
C ILE A 108 -9.64 1.73 7.66
N THR A 109 -10.28 2.87 7.84
CA THR A 109 -11.52 2.99 8.60
C THR A 109 -12.70 3.00 7.63
N ALA A 110 -13.65 2.09 7.82
CA ALA A 110 -14.86 2.05 7.01
C ALA A 110 -16.06 1.58 7.85
N GLY A 111 -17.28 1.90 7.40
CA GLY A 111 -18.46 1.49 8.14
C GLY A 111 -18.96 2.52 9.13
N LYS A 112 -20.29 2.65 9.26
CA LYS A 112 -20.92 3.41 10.36
C LYS A 112 -20.47 2.96 11.76
N GLU A 113 -20.17 1.67 11.90
CA GLU A 113 -19.68 1.09 13.15
C GLU A 113 -18.15 1.11 13.30
N LYS A 114 -17.45 1.80 12.38
CA LYS A 114 -16.00 1.97 12.36
C LYS A 114 -15.24 0.65 12.47
N SER A 115 -15.31 -0.15 11.41
CA SER A 115 -14.34 -1.23 11.21
C SER A 115 -12.98 -0.63 10.86
N ILE A 116 -11.93 -1.07 11.54
CA ILE A 116 -10.56 -0.62 11.33
C ILE A 116 -9.77 -1.80 10.77
N ILE A 117 -9.20 -1.65 9.59
CA ILE A 117 -8.28 -2.60 9.00
C ILE A 117 -6.87 -1.99 9.01
N GLU A 118 -5.91 -2.70 9.59
CA GLU A 118 -4.50 -2.32 9.59
C GLU A 118 -3.72 -3.29 8.71
N ILE A 119 -2.87 -2.77 7.83
CA ILE A 119 -2.01 -3.57 6.97
C ILE A 119 -0.58 -3.02 6.97
N TRP A 120 0.38 -3.91 7.22
CA TRP A 120 1.81 -3.59 7.23
C TRP A 120 2.65 -4.81 6.86
N ALA A 121 3.91 -4.54 6.50
CA ALA A 121 4.93 -5.58 6.35
C ALA A 121 5.81 -5.60 7.59
N ASP A 122 6.06 -6.79 8.14
CA ASP A 122 7.06 -6.96 9.19
C ASP A 122 8.46 -6.73 8.57
N VAL A 123 9.28 -5.93 9.27
CA VAL A 123 10.63 -5.56 8.83
C VAL A 123 11.63 -6.68 9.07
N PHE A 124 11.45 -7.45 10.14
CA PHE A 124 12.36 -8.50 10.59
C PHE A 124 11.98 -9.89 10.09
N HIS A 125 10.68 -10.11 9.83
CA HIS A 125 10.17 -11.34 9.24
C HIS A 125 9.45 -11.02 7.93
N PRO A 126 9.60 -11.82 6.86
CA PRO A 126 8.96 -11.56 5.57
C PRO A 126 7.47 -11.95 5.62
N VAL A 127 6.70 -11.25 6.45
CA VAL A 127 5.27 -11.49 6.71
C VAL A 127 4.50 -10.20 6.44
N ILE A 128 3.35 -10.35 5.79
CA ILE A 128 2.35 -9.28 5.65
C ILE A 128 1.29 -9.53 6.69
N HIS A 129 1.00 -8.54 7.52
CA HIS A 129 -0.06 -8.58 8.51
C HIS A 129 -1.27 -7.83 7.99
N VAL A 130 -2.45 -8.39 8.24
CA VAL A 130 -3.73 -7.74 8.01
C VAL A 130 -4.59 -7.99 9.25
N ASP A 131 -4.78 -6.95 10.04
CA ASP A 131 -5.58 -6.99 11.24
C ASP A 131 -6.93 -6.32 10.98
N VAL A 132 -8.01 -6.98 11.39
CA VAL A 132 -9.38 -6.44 11.29
C VAL A 132 -9.94 -6.28 12.69
N LYS A 133 -10.21 -5.04 13.08
CA LYS A 133 -10.77 -4.65 14.38
C LYS A 133 -12.18 -4.08 14.18
N GLY A 134 -13.11 -4.51 15.02
CA GLY A 134 -14.50 -4.05 14.96
C GLY A 134 -15.32 -4.51 16.17
N SER A 135 -16.50 -3.91 16.33
CA SER A 135 -17.45 -4.24 17.40
C SER A 135 -18.31 -5.46 17.10
N ARG A 136 -18.39 -5.89 15.84
CA ARG A 136 -19.15 -7.05 15.38
C ARG A 136 -18.23 -8.19 14.97
N LYS A 137 -18.77 -9.41 15.04
CA LYS A 137 -18.16 -10.56 14.41
C LYS A 137 -18.11 -10.31 12.89
N THR A 138 -16.93 -10.52 12.31
CA THR A 138 -16.68 -10.39 10.88
C THR A 138 -16.08 -11.68 10.36
N ASP A 139 -16.72 -12.29 9.37
CA ASP A 139 -16.16 -13.40 8.62
C ASP A 139 -15.26 -12.85 7.51
N ILE A 140 -14.11 -13.51 7.29
CA ILE A 140 -13.06 -13.05 6.38
C ILE A 140 -12.79 -14.16 5.36
N GLU A 141 -12.95 -13.84 4.07
CA GLU A 141 -12.54 -14.70 2.97
C GLU A 141 -11.31 -14.11 2.28
N VAL A 142 -10.28 -14.93 2.10
CA VAL A 142 -9.01 -14.52 1.48
C VAL A 142 -8.76 -15.37 0.25
N SER A 143 -8.49 -14.72 -0.87
CA SER A 143 -8.14 -15.37 -2.13
C SER A 143 -6.86 -14.80 -2.71
N TYR A 144 -6.10 -15.68 -3.39
CA TYR A 144 -4.89 -15.32 -4.10
C TYR A 144 -5.09 -15.47 -5.60
N GLU A 145 -4.82 -14.41 -6.34
CA GLU A 145 -5.02 -14.34 -7.77
C GLU A 145 -3.67 -14.19 -8.49
N SER A 146 -3.33 -15.20 -9.28
CA SER A 146 -2.13 -15.20 -10.11
C SER A 146 -2.42 -14.75 -11.53
N TRP A 147 -1.65 -13.78 -12.01
CA TRP A 147 -1.71 -13.30 -13.39
C TRP A 147 -0.80 -14.09 -14.36
N ARG A 148 0.09 -14.95 -13.85
CA ARG A 148 1.01 -15.79 -14.65
C ARG A 148 0.69 -17.28 -14.50
N TYR A 149 -0.53 -17.70 -14.83
CA TYR A 149 -0.93 -19.11 -14.72
C TYR A 149 -0.49 -19.98 -15.92
N LYS A 150 -0.04 -19.36 -17.02
CA LYS A 150 0.48 -20.06 -18.21
C LYS A 150 1.69 -19.34 -18.79
N ASN A 151 2.52 -20.10 -19.50
CA ASN A 151 3.59 -19.50 -20.31
C ASN A 151 2.95 -18.65 -21.42
N ARG A 152 3.56 -17.50 -21.71
CA ARG A 152 3.14 -16.64 -22.82
C ARG A 152 4.33 -15.94 -23.44
N LEU A 153 4.15 -15.44 -24.66
CA LEU A 153 5.13 -14.57 -25.28
C LEU A 153 5.21 -13.24 -24.52
N LEU A 154 6.44 -12.78 -24.28
CA LEU A 154 6.73 -11.46 -23.75
C LEU A 154 6.45 -10.43 -24.84
N ARG A 155 5.57 -9.46 -24.56
CA ARG A 155 5.29 -8.39 -25.53
C ARG A 155 6.47 -7.42 -25.56
N LYS A 156 6.72 -6.81 -26.73
CA LYS A 156 7.82 -5.84 -26.91
C LYS A 156 7.78 -4.73 -25.85
N ASP A 157 6.62 -4.14 -25.63
CA ASP A 157 6.48 -3.03 -24.67
C ASP A 157 6.65 -3.48 -23.21
N GLU A 158 6.34 -4.73 -22.90
CA GLU A 158 6.58 -5.31 -21.57
C GLU A 158 8.08 -5.49 -21.32
N SER A 159 8.92 -5.57 -22.35
CA SER A 159 10.36 -5.78 -22.15
C SER A 159 11.12 -4.55 -21.64
N HIS A 160 10.48 -3.37 -21.55
CA HIS A 160 11.12 -2.17 -20.99
C HIS A 160 11.48 -2.33 -19.51
N PHE A 161 10.68 -3.08 -18.74
CA PHE A 161 10.92 -3.29 -17.30
C PHE A 161 11.95 -4.38 -16.98
N ASN A 162 12.49 -5.06 -18.00
CA ASN A 162 13.44 -6.16 -17.84
C ASN A 162 14.79 -5.87 -18.52
N SER A 163 15.64 -6.88 -18.68
CA SER A 163 16.98 -6.70 -19.27
C SER A 163 17.00 -6.36 -20.77
N TYR A 164 15.92 -6.65 -21.51
CA TYR A 164 15.90 -6.43 -22.96
C TYR A 164 15.59 -4.99 -23.37
N LYS A 165 15.10 -4.16 -22.44
CA LYS A 165 14.93 -2.70 -22.64
C LYS A 165 14.21 -2.31 -23.94
N GLY A 166 13.12 -3.00 -24.26
CA GLY A 166 12.33 -2.74 -25.47
C GLY A 166 12.75 -3.53 -26.71
N ASN A 167 13.78 -4.38 -26.61
CA ASN A 167 14.32 -5.17 -27.72
C ASN A 167 14.46 -6.66 -27.36
N PRO A 168 13.35 -7.38 -27.09
CA PRO A 168 13.41 -8.79 -26.75
C PRO A 168 13.67 -9.65 -28.00
N PRO A 169 14.22 -10.87 -27.85
CA PRO A 169 14.28 -11.85 -28.92
C PRO A 169 12.90 -12.16 -29.49
N GLU A 170 12.84 -12.57 -30.76
CA GLU A 170 11.60 -12.89 -31.47
C GLU A 170 10.73 -13.92 -30.74
N VAL A 171 11.37 -14.91 -30.11
CA VAL A 171 10.73 -15.86 -29.20
C VAL A 171 11.28 -15.66 -27.79
N CYS A 172 10.63 -14.78 -27.04
CA CYS A 172 10.90 -14.58 -25.62
C CYS A 172 9.69 -14.99 -24.79
N LEU A 173 9.87 -15.93 -23.85
CA LEU A 173 8.79 -16.43 -23.00
C LEU A 173 8.81 -15.79 -21.63
N GLN A 174 7.63 -15.38 -21.16
CA GLN A 174 7.36 -15.17 -19.75
C GLN A 174 6.79 -16.47 -19.16
N ARG A 175 7.49 -17.04 -18.18
CA ARG A 175 7.11 -18.32 -17.58
C ARG A 175 6.02 -18.15 -16.52
N ARG A 176 5.16 -19.18 -16.42
CA ARG A 176 4.14 -19.27 -15.36
C ARG A 176 4.77 -19.20 -13.97
N ILE A 177 4.00 -18.71 -12.99
CA ILE A 177 4.32 -18.89 -11.58
C ILE A 177 4.06 -20.34 -11.23
N GLN A 178 5.03 -20.98 -10.60
CA GLN A 178 4.84 -22.26 -9.93
C GLN A 178 4.91 -21.97 -8.44
N LEU A 179 3.74 -21.87 -7.80
CA LEU A 179 3.67 -21.89 -6.35
C LEU A 179 4.08 -23.30 -5.93
N VAL A 180 5.22 -23.41 -5.25
CA VAL A 180 5.55 -24.60 -4.49
C VAL A 180 4.92 -24.36 -3.13
N LEU A 181 3.72 -24.90 -2.95
CA LEU A 181 3.06 -24.98 -1.64
C LEU A 181 3.65 -26.16 -0.87
#